data_AF-A0A9Q3HGZ3-F1
#
_entry.id   AF-A0A9Q3HGZ3-F1
#
_cell.length_a   1.000
_cell.length_b   1.000
_cell.length_c   1.000
_cell.angle_alpha   90.00
_cell.angle_beta   90.00
_cell.angle_gamma   90.00
#
_symmetry.space_group_name_H-M   'P 1'
#
loop_
_entity.id
_entity.type
_entity.pdbx_description
1 polymer ?
#
loop_
_entity_poly.entity_id
_entity_poly.type
_entity_poly.pdbx_seq_one_letter_code
_entity_poly.pdbx_strand_id
1 'polypeptide(L)'
;MLPEFELPFELYIDAACSQGLGAALHQRQIVDGEPREGVICDISRQLKDSEARYGATKTECLCLVWDLEKLHYYLGGSVFEVYIYCTALKSLLNIKNTNRHMLRWQIAIKEYSGNMTIIYEEDKSHTHADGLSIGPLDNVKSNPVYDT
;
A
#
# COMPACT_ATOMS: atom_id res chain seq x y z
N MET A 1 18.25 5.03 1.34
CA MET A 1 18.35 4.82 2.81
C MET A 1 18.35 3.32 3.06
N LEU A 2 19.09 2.79 4.05
CA LEU A 2 19.00 1.36 4.37
C LEU A 2 17.91 1.15 5.42
N PRO A 3 17.09 0.09 5.34
CA PRO A 3 16.00 -0.14 6.28
C PRO A 3 16.52 -0.51 7.68
N GLU A 4 15.93 0.06 8.71
CA GLU A 4 16.16 -0.23 10.13
C GLU A 4 14.90 -0.87 10.73
N PHE A 5 14.84 -2.19 10.83
CA PHE A 5 13.61 -2.92 11.18
C PHE A 5 13.07 -2.69 12.60
N GLU A 6 13.86 -2.07 13.48
CA GLU A 6 13.45 -1.67 14.83
C GLU A 6 12.61 -0.37 14.83
N LEU A 7 12.69 0.41 13.76
CA LEU A 7 11.93 1.65 13.58
C LEU A 7 10.66 1.39 12.75
N PRO A 8 9.58 2.15 12.99
CA PRO A 8 8.36 1.98 12.25
C PRO A 8 8.54 2.38 10.78
N PHE A 9 7.89 1.64 9.88
CA PHE A 9 7.78 2.02 8.47
C PHE A 9 6.53 2.87 8.22
N GLU A 10 6.60 3.72 7.20
CA GLU A 10 5.49 4.54 6.72
C GLU A 10 5.19 4.09 5.29
N LEU A 11 4.03 3.46 5.09
CA LEU A 11 3.57 2.97 3.79
C LEU A 11 2.49 3.92 3.25
N TYR A 12 2.81 4.62 2.18
CA TYR A 12 1.87 5.44 1.43
C TYR A 12 1.33 4.62 0.28
N ILE A 13 0.00 4.49 0.19
CA ILE A 13 -0.64 3.77 -0.92
C ILE A 13 -1.54 4.73 -1.71
N ASP A 14 -1.57 4.55 -3.02
CA ASP A 14 -2.54 5.21 -3.88
C ASP A 14 -2.97 4.31 -5.04
N ALA A 15 -4.21 4.49 -5.47
CA ALA A 15 -4.81 3.73 -6.55
C ALA A 15 -5.58 4.65 -7.48
N ALA A 16 -4.99 4.94 -8.64
CA ALA A 16 -5.64 5.70 -9.68
C ALA A 16 -6.65 4.81 -10.43
N CYS A 17 -7.91 5.22 -10.40
CA CYS A 17 -9.00 4.48 -11.04
C CYS A 17 -8.69 4.22 -12.52
N SER A 18 -8.81 2.96 -12.95
CA SER A 18 -8.55 2.51 -14.32
C SER A 18 -7.11 2.65 -14.83
N GLN A 19 -6.15 3.06 -13.98
CA GLN A 19 -4.75 3.23 -14.36
C GLN A 19 -3.84 2.22 -13.66
N GLY A 20 -3.61 2.39 -12.36
CA GLY A 20 -2.57 1.65 -11.65
C GLY A 20 -2.71 1.64 -10.15
N LEU A 21 -1.87 0.82 -9.55
CA LEU A 21 -1.59 0.76 -8.12
C LEU A 21 -0.19 1.32 -7.90
N GLY A 22 -0.02 2.12 -6.85
CA GLY A 22 1.26 2.69 -6.46
C GLY A 22 1.40 2.66 -4.95
N ALA A 23 2.61 2.35 -4.48
CA ALA A 23 2.94 2.49 -3.08
C ALA A 23 4.39 2.94 -2.89
N ALA A 24 4.59 3.77 -1.88
CA ALA A 24 5.89 4.28 -1.47
C ALA A 24 6.13 3.87 -0.02
N LEU A 25 7.18 3.08 0.21
CA LEU A 25 7.61 2.63 1.53
C LEU A 25 8.74 3.53 2.01
N HIS A 26 8.45 4.29 3.06
CA HIS A 26 9.34 5.24 3.68
C HIS A 26 9.72 4.80 5.09
N GLN A 27 10.79 5.39 5.60
CA GLN A 27 11.17 5.28 6.99
C GLN A 27 11.78 6.59 7.48
N ARG A 28 11.47 6.97 8.73
CA ARG A 28 12.11 8.09 9.42
C ARG A 28 13.26 7.57 10.27
N GLN A 29 14.46 8.06 9.99
CA GLN A 29 15.71 7.67 10.66
C GLN A 29 16.48 8.90 11.12
N ILE A 30 17.36 8.73 12.10
CA ILE A 30 18.34 9.76 12.47
C ILE A 30 19.57 9.57 11.59
N VAL A 31 19.82 10.49 10.67
CA VAL A 31 20.99 10.49 9.79
C VAL A 31 21.82 11.73 10.11
N ASP A 32 23.10 11.53 10.44
CA ASP A 32 24.02 12.61 10.83
C ASP A 32 23.51 13.47 12.01
N GLY A 33 22.73 12.86 12.91
CA GLY A 33 22.17 13.52 14.11
C GLY A 33 20.83 14.22 13.89
N GLU A 34 20.29 14.23 12.67
CA GLU A 34 19.02 14.89 12.34
C GLU A 34 17.97 13.88 11.85
N PRO A 35 16.68 14.08 12.17
CA PRO A 35 15.61 13.26 11.63
C PRO A 35 15.46 13.48 10.13
N ARG A 36 15.49 12.39 9.37
CA ARG A 36 15.29 12.37 7.92
C ARG A 36 14.31 11.27 7.56
N GLU A 37 13.29 11.64 6.80
CA GLU A 37 12.45 10.69 6.08
C GLU A 37 13.16 10.26 4.79
N GLY A 38 13.19 8.96 4.52
CA GLY A 38 13.80 8.45 3.30
C GLY A 38 13.03 7.28 2.71
N VAL A 39 13.04 7.24 1.38
CA VAL A 39 12.48 6.16 0.59
C VAL A 39 13.30 4.89 0.82
N ILE A 40 12.61 3.80 1.18
CA ILE A 40 13.13 2.44 1.22
C ILE A 40 12.85 1.73 -0.10
N CYS A 41 11.61 1.81 -0.58
CA CYS A 41 11.18 1.16 -1.82
C CYS A 41 9.90 1.79 -2.37
N ASP A 42 9.87 2.04 -3.69
CA ASP A 42 8.67 2.42 -4.41
C ASP A 42 8.25 1.28 -5.33
N ILE A 43 6.96 0.98 -5.35
CA ILE A 43 6.39 -0.09 -6.17
C ILE A 43 5.18 0.43 -6.93
N SER A 44 5.04 0.01 -8.18
CA SER A 44 3.84 0.30 -8.98
C SER A 44 3.55 -0.77 -10.00
N ARG A 45 2.27 -0.89 -10.37
CA ARG A 45 1.84 -1.71 -11.50
C ARG A 45 0.55 -1.21 -12.12
N GLN A 46 0.39 -1.45 -13.43
CA GLN A 46 -0.87 -1.25 -14.11
C GLN A 46 -1.95 -2.19 -13.58
N LEU A 47 -3.20 -1.71 -13.61
CA LEU A 47 -4.36 -2.55 -13.33
C LEU A 47 -4.58 -3.56 -14.45
N LYS A 48 -4.98 -4.77 -14.09
CA LYS A 48 -5.51 -5.76 -15.03
C LYS A 48 -6.88 -5.31 -15.54
N ASP A 49 -7.30 -5.78 -16.71
CA ASP A 49 -8.62 -5.48 -17.29
C ASP A 49 -9.78 -5.72 -16.32
N SER A 50 -9.67 -6.76 -15.47
CA SER A 50 -10.69 -7.06 -14.46
C SER A 50 -10.72 -6.07 -13.30
N GLU A 51 -9.56 -5.52 -12.94
CA GLU A 51 -9.37 -4.59 -11.83
C GLU A 51 -9.74 -3.16 -12.25
N ALA A 52 -9.53 -2.81 -13.52
CA ALA A 52 -9.95 -1.52 -14.08
C ALA A 52 -11.46 -1.25 -13.95
N ARG A 53 -12.28 -2.30 -13.74
CA ARG A 53 -13.73 -2.20 -13.51
C ARG A 53 -14.11 -2.02 -12.04
N TYR A 54 -13.14 -1.98 -11.13
CA TYR A 54 -13.41 -1.78 -9.70
C TYR A 54 -13.70 -0.30 -9.42
N GLY A 55 -14.64 -0.05 -8.50
CA GLY A 55 -14.85 1.29 -7.95
C GLY A 55 -13.72 1.67 -7.01
N ALA A 56 -13.52 2.97 -6.77
CA ALA A 56 -12.39 3.53 -6.02
C ALA A 56 -12.05 2.77 -4.72
N THR A 57 -13.03 2.55 -3.84
CA THR A 57 -12.82 1.85 -2.56
C THR A 57 -12.29 0.41 -2.74
N LYS A 58 -12.76 -0.28 -3.78
CA LYS A 58 -12.32 -1.65 -4.05
C LYS A 58 -10.93 -1.66 -4.68
N THR A 59 -10.61 -0.69 -5.53
CA THR A 59 -9.27 -0.54 -6.14
C THR A 59 -8.23 -0.18 -5.09
N GLU A 60 -8.55 0.69 -4.14
CA GLU A 60 -7.65 1.02 -3.04
C GLU A 60 -7.48 -0.16 -2.08
N CYS A 61 -8.55 -0.92 -1.78
CA CYS A 61 -8.42 -2.16 -1.02
C CYS A 61 -7.52 -3.18 -1.74
N LEU A 62 -7.61 -3.26 -3.06
CA LEU A 62 -6.73 -4.09 -3.88
C LEU A 62 -5.28 -3.61 -3.75
N CYS A 63 -5.04 -2.29 -3.80
CA CYS A 63 -3.72 -1.69 -3.59
C CYS A 63 -3.12 -2.19 -2.29
N LEU A 64 -3.81 -1.97 -1.16
CA LEU A 64 -3.33 -2.40 0.15
C LEU A 64 -3.01 -3.90 0.21
N VAL A 65 -3.86 -4.77 -0.34
CA VAL A 65 -3.61 -6.21 -0.35
C VAL A 65 -2.36 -6.56 -1.15
N TRP A 66 -2.21 -5.95 -2.33
CA TRP A 66 -1.06 -6.15 -3.20
C TRP A 66 0.23 -5.63 -2.54
N ASP A 67 0.19 -4.44 -1.93
CA ASP A 67 1.33 -3.83 -1.26
C ASP A 67 1.82 -4.68 -0.08
N LEU A 68 0.89 -5.17 0.75
CA LEU A 68 1.21 -6.06 1.86
C LEU A 68 1.83 -7.39 1.38
N GLU A 69 1.36 -7.93 0.25
CA GLU A 69 1.94 -9.15 -0.33
C GLU A 69 3.36 -8.89 -0.85
N LYS A 70 3.57 -7.81 -1.62
CA LYS A 70 4.86 -7.52 -2.25
C LYS A 70 5.91 -7.03 -1.26
N LEU A 71 5.50 -6.31 -0.24
CA LEU A 71 6.38 -5.75 0.79
C LEU A 71 6.41 -6.61 2.07
N HIS A 72 5.92 -7.85 2.03
CA HIS A 72 5.89 -8.75 3.19
C HIS A 72 7.26 -8.89 3.88
N TYR A 73 8.35 -8.91 3.11
CA TYR A 73 9.71 -8.99 3.64
C TYR A 73 10.10 -7.79 4.52
N TYR A 74 9.48 -6.63 4.33
CA TYR A 74 9.66 -5.44 5.17
C TYR A 74 8.64 -5.38 6.30
N LEU A 75 7.36 -5.68 5.99
CA LEU A 75 6.23 -5.40 6.86
C LEU A 75 5.84 -6.55 7.80
N GLY A 76 6.19 -7.80 7.46
CA GLY A 76 5.70 -9.00 8.14
C GLY A 76 6.09 -9.11 9.62
N GLY A 77 7.19 -8.46 10.03
CA GLY A 77 7.67 -8.47 11.41
C GLY A 77 7.89 -7.09 12.03
N SER A 78 7.67 -6.02 11.29
CA SER A 78 7.93 -4.64 11.73
C SER A 78 6.65 -3.91 12.07
N VAL A 79 6.74 -2.86 12.89
CA VAL A 79 5.63 -1.95 13.11
C VAL A 79 5.55 -1.00 11.93
N PHE A 80 4.34 -0.70 11.45
CA PHE A 80 4.18 0.24 10.35
C PHE A 80 2.83 0.95 10.35
N GLU A 81 2.82 2.08 9.68
CA GLU A 81 1.65 2.91 9.45
C GLU A 81 1.31 2.88 7.97
N VAL A 82 0.03 2.71 7.66
CA VAL A 82 -0.48 2.75 6.28
C VAL A 82 -1.32 3.99 6.10
N TYR A 83 -0.89 4.85 5.20
CA TYR A 83 -1.55 6.09 4.84
C TYR A 83 -2.45 5.84 3.63
N ILE A 84 -3.75 6.02 3.83
CA ILE A 84 -4.79 5.72 2.84
C ILE A 84 -5.53 6.98 2.41
N TYR A 85 -6.05 6.99 1.19
CA TYR A 85 -6.78 8.10 0.57
C TYR A 85 -8.30 8.02 0.75
N CYS A 86 -8.90 6.84 0.99
CA CYS A 86 -10.35 6.72 1.20
C CYS A 86 -10.72 6.23 2.61
N THR A 87 -11.50 7.05 3.32
CA THR A 87 -12.12 6.65 4.60
C THR A 87 -12.96 5.38 4.50
N ALA A 88 -13.53 5.09 3.33
CA ALA A 88 -14.37 3.92 3.11
C ALA A 88 -13.62 2.60 3.33
N LEU A 89 -12.29 2.57 3.15
CA LEU A 89 -11.49 1.36 3.38
C LEU A 89 -11.48 0.97 4.86
N LYS A 90 -11.32 1.94 5.79
CA LYS A 90 -11.42 1.68 7.24
C LYS A 90 -12.74 1.04 7.62
N SER A 91 -13.83 1.53 7.05
CA SER A 91 -15.17 0.97 7.25
C SER A 91 -15.28 -0.44 6.66
N LEU A 92 -14.75 -0.65 5.45
CA LEU A 92 -14.80 -1.92 4.72
C LEU A 92 -14.10 -3.06 5.45
N LEU A 93 -13.01 -2.78 6.18
CA LEU A 93 -12.26 -3.78 6.94
C LEU A 93 -12.99 -4.26 8.21
N ASN A 94 -13.93 -3.46 8.72
CA ASN A 94 -14.67 -3.76 9.95
C ASN A 94 -16.04 -4.42 9.70
N ILE A 95 -16.55 -4.40 8.46
CA ILE A 95 -17.84 -4.98 8.11
C ILE A 95 -17.71 -6.48 7.86
N LYS A 96 -18.67 -7.27 8.35
CA LYS A 96 -18.82 -8.69 7.96
C LYS A 96 -19.17 -8.76 6.48
N ASN A 97 -18.22 -9.19 5.66
CA ASN A 97 -18.41 -9.26 4.21
C ASN A 97 -18.96 -10.63 3.79
N THR A 98 -20.04 -10.64 3.00
CA THR A 98 -20.61 -11.86 2.41
C THR A 98 -19.96 -12.19 1.05
N ASN A 99 -19.21 -11.26 0.46
CA ASN A 99 -18.49 -11.48 -0.79
C ASN A 99 -17.18 -12.26 -0.52
N ARG A 100 -17.03 -13.42 -1.16
CA ARG A 100 -15.86 -14.30 -0.99
C ARG A 100 -14.53 -13.64 -1.36
N HIS A 101 -14.50 -12.76 -2.36
CA HIS A 101 -13.26 -12.06 -2.73
C HIS A 101 -12.85 -11.08 -1.64
N MET A 102 -13.79 -10.28 -1.15
CA MET A 102 -13.51 -9.32 -0.07
C MET A 102 -13.14 -10.00 1.24
N LEU A 103 -13.74 -11.15 1.54
CA LEU A 103 -13.38 -11.92 2.72
C LEU A 103 -11.92 -12.39 2.68
N ARG A 104 -11.43 -12.83 1.51
CA ARG A 104 -10.01 -13.20 1.34
C ARG A 104 -9.08 -12.02 1.58
N TRP A 105 -9.41 -10.86 1.04
CA TRP A 105 -8.65 -9.63 1.25
C TRP A 105 -8.66 -9.18 2.72
N GLN A 106 -9.80 -9.24 3.39
CA GLN A 106 -9.90 -8.96 4.83
C GLN A 106 -9.03 -9.90 5.67
N ILE A 107 -8.97 -11.20 5.32
CA ILE A 107 -8.12 -12.17 6.01
C ILE A 107 -6.64 -11.80 5.82
N ALA A 108 -6.22 -11.50 4.59
CA ALA A 108 -4.84 -11.11 4.29
C ALA A 108 -4.43 -9.84 5.04
N ILE A 109 -5.29 -8.82 5.07
CA ILE A 109 -5.01 -7.57 5.80
C ILE A 109 -4.97 -7.81 7.32
N LYS A 110 -5.84 -8.70 7.85
CA LYS A 110 -5.88 -9.01 9.29
C LYS A 110 -4.61 -9.69 9.80
N GLU A 111 -3.85 -10.35 8.94
CA GLU A 111 -2.54 -10.92 9.31
C GLU A 111 -1.60 -9.87 9.91
N TYR A 112 -1.70 -8.62 9.44
CA TYR A 112 -0.87 -7.50 9.89
C TYR A 112 -1.55 -6.63 10.96
N SER A 113 -2.77 -6.97 11.40
CA SER A 113 -3.53 -6.10 12.31
C SER A 113 -2.89 -5.90 13.69
N GLY A 114 -1.91 -6.73 14.07
CA GLY A 114 -1.16 -6.59 15.33
C GLY A 114 -0.03 -5.55 15.29
N ASN A 115 0.48 -5.23 14.11
CA ASN A 115 1.65 -4.36 13.89
C ASN A 115 1.40 -3.23 12.87
N MET A 116 0.20 -3.18 12.27
CA MET A 116 -0.23 -2.19 11.29
C MET A 116 -1.23 -1.19 11.89
N THR A 117 -0.98 0.10 11.69
CA THR A 117 -1.95 1.17 11.98
C THR A 117 -2.41 1.84 10.68
N ILE A 118 -3.72 1.90 10.44
CA ILE A 118 -4.27 2.57 9.24
C ILE A 118 -4.62 4.03 9.57
N ILE A 119 -3.96 4.95 8.87
CA ILE A 119 -4.13 6.40 9.00
C ILE A 119 -4.79 6.92 7.73
N TYR A 120 -5.84 7.71 7.90
CA TYR A 120 -6.48 8.37 6.77
C TYR A 120 -5.87 9.76 6.66
N GLU A 121 -5.39 10.13 5.48
CA GLU A 121 -4.78 11.43 5.24
C GLU A 121 -5.35 12.01 3.94
N GLU A 122 -5.83 13.25 3.98
CA GLU A 122 -6.47 13.93 2.82
C GLU A 122 -5.49 14.74 1.98
N ASP A 123 -4.26 15.00 2.46
CA ASP A 123 -3.40 16.04 1.91
C ASP A 123 -1.89 15.70 1.88
N LYS A 124 -1.23 16.12 0.78
CA LYS A 124 0.22 16.19 0.45
C LYS A 124 1.09 14.92 0.56
N SER A 125 0.86 14.03 1.50
CA SER A 125 1.66 12.79 1.67
C SER A 125 1.43 11.80 0.52
N HIS A 126 0.26 11.87 -0.11
CA HIS A 126 -0.09 11.10 -1.30
C HIS A 126 0.76 11.43 -2.51
N THR A 127 1.44 12.58 -2.55
CA THR A 127 2.36 12.92 -3.66
C THR A 127 3.41 11.82 -3.89
N HIS A 128 3.81 11.09 -2.84
CA HIS A 128 4.76 9.98 -2.93
C HIS A 128 4.21 8.81 -3.77
N ALA A 129 2.92 8.49 -3.66
CA ALA A 129 2.28 7.36 -4.35
C ALA A 129 1.44 7.76 -5.57
N ASP A 130 0.96 9.01 -5.66
CA ASP A 130 0.13 9.51 -6.77
C ASP A 130 0.83 9.38 -8.13
N GLY A 131 2.12 9.76 -8.19
CA GLY A 131 2.90 9.62 -9.42
C GLY A 131 3.03 8.17 -9.86
N LEU A 132 3.10 7.24 -8.90
CA LEU A 132 3.25 5.81 -9.11
C LEU A 132 1.95 5.17 -9.60
N SER A 133 0.79 5.65 -9.15
CA SER A 133 -0.51 5.12 -9.54
C SER A 133 -1.01 5.68 -10.87
N ILE A 134 -0.68 6.94 -11.19
CA ILE A 134 -1.06 7.64 -12.44
C ILE A 134 -0.16 7.21 -13.62
N GLY A 135 1.14 7.05 -13.38
CA GLY A 135 2.13 6.58 -14.35
C GLY A 135 2.73 5.22 -13.98
N PRO A 136 1.92 4.17 -13.81
CA PRO A 136 2.39 2.90 -13.27
C PRO A 136 3.25 2.13 -14.26
N LEU A 137 4.16 1.30 -13.73
CA LEU A 137 4.91 0.34 -14.53
C LEU A 137 3.97 -0.72 -15.13
N ASP A 138 4.32 -1.24 -16.30
CA ASP A 138 3.56 -2.30 -16.96
C ASP A 138 3.47 -3.55 -16.06
N ASN A 139 2.30 -4.20 -16.06
CA ASN A 139 2.11 -5.45 -15.33
C ASN A 139 2.64 -6.65 -16.14
N VAL A 140 3.95 -6.71 -16.31
CA VAL A 140 4.68 -7.73 -17.10
C VAL A 140 5.78 -8.38 -16.26
N LYS A 141 6.25 -9.57 -16.65
CA LYS A 141 7.24 -10.35 -15.89
C LYS A 141 8.57 -9.64 -15.62
N SER A 142 8.93 -8.61 -16.38
CA SER A 142 10.12 -7.80 -16.13
C SER A 142 9.95 -6.82 -14.97
N ASN A 143 8.71 -6.48 -14.60
CA ASN A 143 8.40 -5.73 -13.40
C ASN A 143 8.55 -6.69 -12.19
N PRO A 144 9.47 -6.46 -11.25
CA PRO A 144 9.69 -7.38 -10.11
C PRO A 144 8.46 -7.51 -9.21
N VAL A 145 7.55 -6.52 -9.23
CA VAL A 145 6.31 -6.52 -8.45
C VAL A 145 5.07 -6.87 -9.28
N TYR A 146 5.27 -7.50 -10.46
CA TYR A 146 4.16 -7.94 -11.29
C TYR A 146 3.19 -8.86 -10.54
N ASP A 147 1.93 -8.75 -10.90
CA ASP A 147 0.86 -9.57 -10.37
C ASP A 147 0.46 -10.62 -11.40
N THR A 148 0.69 -11.89 -11.04
CA THR A 148 0.50 -13.09 -11.88
C THR A 148 -0.94 -13.32 -12.31
#